data_AF-A0A953PBK8-F1
#
_entry.id   AF-A0A953PBK8-F1
#
_cell.length_a   1.000
_cell.length_b   1.000
_cell.length_c   1.000
_cell.angle_alpha   90.00
_cell.angle_beta   90.00
_cell.angle_gamma   90.00
#
_symmetry.space_group_name_H-M   'P 1'
#
loop_
_entity.id
_entity.type
_entity.pdbx_description
1 polymer ?
#
loop_
_entity_poly.entity_id
_entity_poly.type
_entity_poly.pdbx_seq_one_letter_code
_entity_poly.pdbx_strand_id
1 'polypeptide(L)'
;MRTVLRPPCGFLRHCRGSAEWRGEHVERLKGTVKWFNNAKGYGFLGRDDGPDVFVHYSAITTEGYKSLQEGDKVEFEIVQGQKGPQAANVTKSS
;
A
#
# COMPACT_ATOMS: atom_id res chain seq x y z
N MET A 1 8.17 32.96 -27.32
CA MET A 1 7.43 34.21 -27.04
C MET A 1 5.94 33.90 -26.96
N ARG A 2 5.27 34.47 -25.94
CA ARG A 2 3.81 34.53 -25.68
C ARG A 2 3.18 33.40 -24.85
N THR A 3 3.38 33.58 -23.55
CA THR A 3 2.49 33.29 -22.42
C THR A 3 1.01 33.51 -22.74
N VAL A 4 0.13 32.61 -22.30
CA VAL A 4 -1.30 32.92 -22.11
C VAL A 4 -1.73 32.40 -20.73
N LEU A 5 -1.98 33.36 -19.85
CA LEU A 5 -2.51 33.22 -18.50
C LEU A 5 -4.01 32.87 -18.54
N ARG A 6 -4.47 32.17 -17.50
CA ARG A 6 -5.87 31.77 -17.22
C ARG A 6 -6.83 32.98 -17.10
N PRO A 7 -8.12 32.83 -17.45
CA PRO A 7 -9.14 33.87 -17.26
C PRO A 7 -9.77 33.86 -15.85
N PRO A 8 -10.28 35.01 -15.36
CA PRO A 8 -11.15 35.08 -14.19
C PRO A 8 -12.63 35.24 -14.56
N CYS A 9 -13.47 35.01 -13.53
CA CYS A 9 -14.92 35.30 -13.41
C CYS A 9 -15.92 34.22 -13.84
N GLY A 10 -17.00 34.13 -13.06
CA GLY A 10 -17.88 32.98 -12.93
C GLY A 10 -19.12 32.99 -13.81
N PHE A 11 -19.80 31.83 -13.82
CA PHE A 11 -21.14 31.65 -14.37
C PHE A 11 -21.76 30.33 -13.87
N LEU A 12 -22.99 30.44 -13.34
CA LEU A 12 -24.08 29.43 -13.23
C LEU A 12 -24.02 28.22 -12.27
N ARG A 13 -24.78 28.37 -11.16
CA ARG A 13 -25.83 27.50 -10.59
C ARG A 13 -25.88 26.00 -11.00
N HIS A 14 -25.60 25.10 -10.04
CA HIS A 14 -26.48 23.97 -9.64
C HIS A 14 -25.89 23.17 -8.44
N CYS A 15 -26.76 22.68 -7.55
CA CYS A 15 -26.41 21.81 -6.43
C CYS A 15 -25.96 20.42 -6.90
N ARG A 16 -24.77 19.97 -6.46
CA ARG A 16 -24.50 18.67 -5.79
C ARG A 16 -22.99 18.54 -5.57
N GLY A 17 -22.60 18.31 -4.32
CA GLY A 17 -21.19 18.20 -3.95
C GLY A 17 -20.49 17.05 -4.65
N SER A 18 -19.19 17.21 -4.85
CA SER A 18 -18.25 16.10 -5.00
C SER A 18 -16.89 16.64 -4.61
N ALA A 19 -16.52 16.40 -3.36
CA ALA A 19 -15.12 16.39 -2.99
C ALA A 19 -14.40 15.45 -3.97
N GLU A 20 -13.50 15.99 -4.80
CA GLU A 20 -12.59 15.20 -5.64
C GLU A 20 -11.56 14.53 -4.73
N TRP A 21 -12.00 13.48 -4.04
CA TRP A 21 -11.16 12.47 -3.46
C TRP A 21 -10.52 11.69 -4.61
N ARG A 22 -9.38 12.16 -5.12
CA ARG A 22 -8.43 11.26 -5.80
C ARG A 22 -7.73 10.43 -4.74
N GLY A 23 -8.48 9.50 -4.14
CA GLY A 23 -7.89 8.40 -3.41
C GLY A 23 -7.06 7.61 -4.39
N GLU A 24 -5.74 7.72 -4.28
CA GLU A 24 -4.81 6.82 -4.94
C GLU A 24 -5.20 5.40 -4.53
N HIS A 25 -5.74 4.64 -5.48
CA HIS A 25 -6.25 3.30 -5.25
C HIS A 25 -5.01 2.41 -5.06
N VAL A 26 -4.54 2.32 -3.82
CA VAL A 26 -3.46 1.40 -3.48
C VAL A 26 -4.06 0.00 -3.45
N GLU A 27 -3.67 -0.82 -4.41
CA GLU A 27 -4.18 -2.18 -4.56
C GLU A 27 -3.72 -3.02 -3.35
N ARG A 28 -4.65 -3.33 -2.45
CA ARG A 28 -4.43 -4.27 -1.35
C ARG A 28 -4.53 -5.69 -1.87
N LEU A 29 -3.51 -6.46 -1.59
CA LEU A 29 -3.34 -7.82 -2.05
C LEU A 29 -3.22 -8.76 -0.87
N LYS A 30 -3.67 -9.97 -1.07
CA LYS A 30 -3.58 -11.04 -0.07
C LYS A 30 -2.44 -11.97 -0.45
N GLY A 31 -1.70 -12.39 0.55
CA GLY A 31 -0.69 -13.40 0.39
C GLY A 31 -0.47 -14.18 1.66
N THR A 32 0.56 -15.01 1.61
CA THR A 32 0.93 -15.91 2.69
C THR A 32 2.34 -15.60 3.10
N VAL A 33 2.59 -15.59 4.41
CA VAL A 33 3.94 -15.38 4.93
C VAL A 33 4.78 -16.61 4.61
N LYS A 34 5.81 -16.44 3.79
CA LYS A 34 6.72 -17.54 3.43
C LYS A 34 7.74 -17.77 4.51
N TRP A 35 8.29 -16.70 5.06
CA TRP A 35 9.11 -16.73 6.27
C TRP A 35 9.29 -15.32 6.80
N PHE A 36 9.41 -15.19 8.11
CA PHE A 36 9.65 -13.91 8.77
C PHE A 36 10.65 -14.07 9.91
N ASN A 37 11.71 -13.27 9.89
CA ASN A 37 12.71 -13.28 10.94
C ASN A 37 12.40 -12.17 11.95
N ASN A 38 11.78 -12.54 13.07
CA ASN A 38 11.44 -11.62 14.16
C ASN A 38 12.66 -10.94 14.79
N ALA A 39 13.81 -11.62 14.85
CA ALA A 39 15.02 -11.06 15.45
C ALA A 39 15.67 -10.00 14.54
N LYS A 40 15.52 -10.13 13.22
CA LYS A 40 16.04 -9.17 12.25
C LYS A 40 15.01 -8.15 11.77
N GLY A 41 13.72 -8.42 11.92
CA GLY A 41 12.63 -7.53 11.53
C GLY A 41 12.34 -7.48 10.02
N TYR A 42 12.67 -8.53 9.27
CA TYR A 42 12.34 -8.62 7.84
C TYR A 42 11.91 -10.04 7.47
N GLY A 43 11.24 -10.15 6.32
CA GLY A 43 10.83 -11.42 5.78
C GLY A 43 10.37 -11.32 4.33
N PHE A 44 9.78 -12.40 3.85
CA PHE A 44 9.20 -12.47 2.52
C PHE A 44 7.78 -13.03 2.57
N LEU A 45 6.92 -12.42 1.77
CA LEU A 45 5.54 -12.83 1.57
C LEU A 45 5.45 -13.52 0.20
N GLY A 46 4.94 -14.74 0.20
CA GLY A 46 4.57 -15.44 -1.02
C GLY A 46 3.16 -15.06 -1.45
N ARG A 47 2.93 -15.04 -2.75
CA ARG A 47 1.60 -14.98 -3.34
C ARG A 47 1.57 -15.95 -4.51
N ASP A 48 0.41 -16.53 -4.79
CA ASP A 48 0.25 -17.41 -5.96
C ASP A 48 0.40 -16.65 -7.29
N ASP A 49 0.07 -15.37 -7.30
CA ASP A 49 -0.05 -14.57 -8.52
C ASP A 49 1.22 -13.77 -8.87
N GLY A 50 2.41 -14.16 -8.39
CA GLY A 50 3.63 -13.46 -8.79
C GLY A 50 4.86 -13.59 -7.88
N PRO A 51 5.80 -12.63 -7.97
CA PRO A 51 7.09 -12.70 -7.30
C PRO A 51 6.97 -12.51 -5.77
N ASP A 52 7.92 -13.09 -5.03
CA ASP A 52 8.03 -12.92 -3.59
C ASP A 52 8.16 -11.42 -3.24
N VAL A 53 7.44 -11.00 -2.19
CA VAL A 53 7.36 -9.60 -1.77
C VAL A 53 8.21 -9.40 -0.54
N PHE A 54 9.11 -8.43 -0.59
CA PHE A 54 9.92 -8.10 0.57
C PHE A 54 9.09 -7.36 1.61
N VAL A 55 9.10 -7.81 2.87
CA VAL A 55 8.41 -7.15 3.98
C VAL A 55 9.41 -6.73 5.07
N HIS A 56 9.22 -5.52 5.58
CA HIS A 56 9.98 -4.96 6.69
C HIS A 56 9.05 -4.70 7.89
N TYR A 57 9.56 -4.84 9.11
CA TYR A 57 8.76 -4.62 10.34
C TYR A 57 8.11 -3.23 10.38
N SER A 58 8.77 -2.23 9.78
CA SER A 58 8.25 -0.85 9.67
C SER A 58 6.96 -0.75 8.86
N ALA A 59 6.69 -1.70 7.96
CA ALA A 59 5.51 -1.71 7.12
C ALA A 59 4.33 -2.45 7.75
N ILE A 60 4.52 -3.12 8.89
CA ILE A 60 3.48 -3.91 9.54
C ILE A 60 2.64 -3.01 10.45
N THR A 61 1.36 -2.88 10.14
CA THR A 61 0.41 -2.04 10.88
C THR A 61 -0.33 -2.89 11.92
N THR A 62 0.40 -3.35 12.94
CA THR A 62 -0.19 -4.01 14.12
C THR A 62 0.22 -3.29 15.41
N GLU A 63 -0.67 -3.32 16.40
CA GLU A 63 -0.46 -2.81 17.75
C GLU A 63 0.34 -3.85 18.55
N GLY A 64 1.59 -3.52 18.93
CA GLY A 64 2.45 -4.39 19.72
C GLY A 64 3.62 -5.04 18.94
N TYR A 65 3.97 -6.28 19.30
CA TYR A 65 5.04 -7.02 18.64
C TYR A 65 4.63 -7.39 17.22
N LYS A 66 5.30 -6.79 16.24
CA LYS A 66 5.07 -6.96 14.81
C LYS A 66 5.69 -8.29 14.34
N SER A 67 5.13 -9.39 14.80
CA SER A 67 5.54 -10.74 14.45
C SER A 67 4.56 -11.40 13.48
N LEU A 68 5.12 -12.08 12.48
CA LEU A 68 4.38 -12.90 11.52
C LEU A 68 4.84 -14.35 11.67
N GLN A 69 3.91 -15.29 11.58
CA GLN A 69 4.23 -16.72 11.53
C GLN A 69 4.22 -17.18 10.07
N GLU A 70 5.05 -18.18 9.75
CA GLU A 70 5.00 -18.83 8.45
C GLU A 70 3.62 -19.45 8.22
N GLY A 71 3.06 -19.27 7.02
CA GLY A 71 1.74 -19.77 6.66
C GLY A 71 0.57 -18.85 7.03
N ASP A 72 0.80 -17.76 7.78
CA ASP A 72 -0.26 -16.79 8.08
C ASP A 72 -0.75 -16.08 6.81
N LYS A 73 -2.06 -15.84 6.76
CA LYS A 73 -2.68 -15.01 5.72
C LYS A 73 -2.60 -13.54 6.11
N VAL A 74 -2.02 -12.75 5.22
CA VAL A 74 -1.83 -11.33 5.43
C VAL A 74 -2.35 -10.55 4.23
N GLU A 75 -2.87 -9.36 4.51
CA GLU A 75 -3.25 -8.38 3.50
C GLU A 75 -2.21 -7.24 3.53
N PHE A 76 -1.66 -6.92 2.36
CA PHE A 76 -0.61 -5.94 2.21
C PHE A 76 -0.72 -5.23 0.86
N GLU A 77 -0.10 -4.07 0.79
CA GLU A 77 -0.01 -3.29 -0.44
C GLU A 77 1.35 -3.50 -1.06
N ILE A 78 1.42 -3.65 -2.39
CA ILE A 78 2.73 -3.71 -3.06
C ILE A 78 3.08 -2.32 -3.51
N VAL A 79 4.22 -1.83 -3.05
CA VAL A 79 4.81 -0.60 -3.56
C VAL A 79 6.12 -0.93 -4.27
N GLN A 80 6.37 -0.23 -5.36
CA GLN A 80 7.56 -0.43 -6.17
C GLN A 80 8.74 0.30 -5.51
N GLY A 81 9.65 -0.46 -4.89
CA GLY A 81 10.83 0.09 -4.23
C GLY A 81 12.07 0.04 -5.12
N GLN A 82 13.15 0.69 -4.68
CA GLN A 82 14.45 0.71 -5.37
C GLN A 82 15.07 -0.69 -5.53
N LYS A 83 14.71 -1.65 -4.66
CA LYS A 83 15.22 -3.03 -4.67
C LYS A 83 14.22 -4.05 -5.22
N GLY A 84 13.05 -3.60 -5.70
CA GLY A 84 11.97 -4.46 -6.16
C GLY A 84 10.65 -4.25 -5.39
N PRO A 85 9.66 -5.14 -5.57
CA PRO A 85 8.37 -5.04 -4.91
C PRO A 85 8.50 -5.23 -3.40
N GLN A 86 8.08 -4.22 -2.64
CA GLN A 86 8.05 -4.26 -1.17
C GLN A 86 6.59 -4.16 -0.68
N ALA A 87 6.33 -4.78 0.46
CA ALA A 87 5.03 -4.74 1.12
C ALA A 87 4.91 -3.50 1.99
N ALA A 88 3.79 -2.79 1.88
CA ALA A 88 3.37 -1.66 2.69
C ALA A 88 2.05 -1.98 3.41
N ASN A 89 1.80 -1.30 4.53
CA ASN A 89 0.57 -1.42 5.34
C ASN A 89 0.12 -2.87 5.56
N VAL A 90 1.04 -3.74 5.98
CA VAL A 90 0.77 -5.16 6.17
C VAL A 90 -0.10 -5.34 7.40
N THR A 91 -1.25 -6.00 7.21
CA THR A 91 -2.21 -6.34 8.24
C THR A 91 -2.47 -7.84 8.24
N LYS A 92 -2.63 -8.41 9.44
CA LYS A 92 -2.96 -9.82 9.59
C LYS A 92 -4.47 -10.00 9.42
N SER A 93 -4.87 -10.81 8.45
CA SER A 93 -6.27 -11.21 8.26
C SER A 93 -6.55 -12.38 9.20
N SER A 94 -6.59 -12.13 10.51
CA SER A 94 -6.90 -13.15 11.51
C SER A 94 -8.32 -13.69 11.36
#